data_AF-X1FS46-F1
#
_entry.id   AF-X1FS46-F1
#
_cell.length_a   1.000
_cell.length_b   1.000
_cell.length_c   1.000
_cell.angle_alpha   90.00
_cell.angle_beta   90.00
_cell.angle_gamma   90.00
#
_symmetry.space_group_name_H-M   'P 1'
#
loop_
_entity.id
_entity.type
_entity.pdbx_description
1 polymer ?
#
loop_
_entity_poly.entity_id
_entity_poly.type
_entity_poly.pdbx_seq_one_letter_code
_entity_poly.pdbx_strand_id
1 'polypeptide(L)'
;DDLEFEGFISTLVKNFVGGITMSIQCTGTTFELERYFTGENKTYTEEKTGAIVKDLLAMYAGGQFDLTHFSSTDGVTLQSIVFNAETLNTCFKRLTEFDGFNYYVGRKRRQ
;
A
#
# COMPACT_ATOMS: atom_id res chain seq x y z
N ASP A 1 -5.85 -26.29 -1.41
CA ASP A 1 -5.51 -24.86 -1.39
C ASP A 1 -6.75 -24.06 -1.68
N ASP A 2 -7.41 -23.63 -0.61
CA ASP A 2 -8.55 -22.73 -0.71
C ASP A 2 -8.03 -21.29 -0.90
N LEU A 3 -8.60 -20.57 -1.88
CA LEU A 3 -8.34 -19.17 -2.09
C LEU A 3 -9.01 -18.36 -0.97
N GLU A 4 -8.27 -18.10 0.10
CA GLU A 4 -8.72 -17.25 1.21
C GLU A 4 -8.43 -15.76 0.91
N PHE A 5 -9.44 -14.91 1.08
CA PHE A 5 -9.29 -13.46 1.02
C PHE A 5 -8.99 -12.91 2.41
N GLU A 6 -7.96 -12.05 2.52
CA GLU A 6 -7.61 -11.32 3.72
C GLU A 6 -7.68 -9.81 3.46
N GLY A 7 -8.39 -9.10 4.34
CA GLY A 7 -8.64 -7.67 4.17
C GLY A 7 -9.59 -7.13 5.22
N PHE A 8 -10.14 -5.95 4.94
CA PHE A 8 -11.06 -5.25 5.83
C PHE A 8 -12.50 -5.37 5.32
N ILE A 9 -13.45 -5.36 6.24
CA ILE A 9 -14.85 -5.12 5.87
C ILE A 9 -14.99 -3.63 5.59
N SER A 10 -15.26 -3.26 4.34
CA SER A 10 -15.49 -1.86 3.97
C SER A 10 -16.93 -1.45 4.17
N THR A 11 -17.88 -2.37 3.98
CA THR A 11 -19.30 -2.07 4.05
C THR A 11 -20.09 -3.27 4.52
N LEU A 12 -21.06 -3.01 5.41
CA LEU A 12 -22.01 -4.00 5.89
C LEU A 12 -23.42 -3.48 5.67
N VAL A 13 -24.19 -4.16 4.83
CA VAL A 13 -25.58 -3.82 4.51
C VAL A 13 -26.50 -4.88 5.08
N LYS A 14 -27.49 -4.46 5.88
CA LYS A 14 -28.53 -5.35 6.42
C LYS A 14 -29.86 -5.03 5.74
N ASN A 15 -30.51 -6.02 5.14
CA ASN A 15 -31.85 -5.87 4.58
C ASN A 15 -32.86 -6.70 5.39
N PHE A 16 -34.02 -6.09 5.67
CA PHE A 16 -35.07 -6.65 6.52
C PHE A 16 -36.39 -6.78 5.74
N VAL A 17 -36.38 -7.52 4.64
CA VAL A 17 -37.60 -7.79 3.86
C VAL A 17 -37.78 -9.29 3.77
N GLY A 18 -38.79 -9.83 4.48
CA GLY A 18 -39.11 -11.26 4.51
C GLY A 18 -38.11 -12.16 5.25
N GLY A 19 -36.96 -11.61 5.65
CA GLY A 19 -35.89 -12.26 6.42
C GLY A 19 -34.73 -11.29 6.65
N ILE A 20 -33.77 -11.66 7.51
CA ILE A 20 -32.54 -10.88 7.72
C ILE A 20 -31.50 -11.35 6.71
N THR A 21 -31.13 -10.50 5.76
CA THR A 21 -29.98 -10.73 4.86
C THR A 21 -28.88 -9.74 5.17
N MET A 22 -27.62 -10.20 5.09
CA MET A 22 -26.44 -9.39 5.36
C MET A 22 -25.46 -9.52 4.20
N SER A 23 -25.15 -8.37 3.58
CA SER A 23 -24.16 -8.27 2.52
C SER A 23 -22.91 -7.59 3.07
N ILE A 24 -21.75 -8.20 2.84
CA ILE A 24 -20.45 -7.71 3.30
C ILE A 24 -19.60 -7.43 2.07
N GLN A 25 -19.09 -6.21 1.96
CA GLN A 25 -18.06 -5.85 0.99
C GLN A 25 -16.71 -5.79 1.71
N CYS A 26 -15.70 -6.42 1.12
CA CYS A 26 -14.36 -6.47 1.67
C CYS A 26 -13.35 -5.74 0.75
N THR A 27 -12.34 -5.11 1.34
CA THR A 27 -11.23 -4.43 0.65
C THR A 27 -9.89 -5.03 1.06
N GLY A 28 -8.96 -5.11 0.10
CA GLY A 28 -7.64 -5.71 0.35
C GLY A 28 -6.83 -4.95 1.39
N THR A 29 -5.82 -5.60 1.96
CA THR A 29 -4.93 -5.03 2.98
C THR A 29 -4.13 -3.82 2.50
N THR A 30 -3.94 -3.66 1.18
CA THR A 30 -3.35 -2.45 0.58
C THR A 30 -4.12 -1.17 0.92
N PHE A 31 -5.39 -1.27 1.34
CA PHE A 31 -6.16 -0.13 1.84
C PHE A 31 -5.50 0.56 3.05
N GLU A 32 -4.68 -0.14 3.84
CA GLU A 32 -3.93 0.50 4.94
C GLU A 32 -3.02 1.63 4.45
N LEU A 33 -2.52 1.56 3.21
CA LEU A 33 -1.68 2.62 2.63
C LEU A 33 -2.42 3.95 2.44
N GLU A 34 -3.75 3.93 2.41
CA GLU A 34 -4.56 5.16 2.34
C GLU A 34 -4.66 5.89 3.68
N ARG A 35 -4.24 5.24 4.79
CA ARG A 35 -4.28 5.84 6.12
C ARG A 35 -3.01 6.60 6.49
N TYR A 36 -1.93 6.41 5.73
CA TYR A 36 -0.63 7.02 5.99
C TYR A 36 -0.36 8.11 4.97
N PHE A 37 0.09 9.26 5.45
CA PHE A 37 0.35 10.44 4.63
C PHE A 37 1.81 10.84 4.73
N THR A 38 2.38 11.29 3.62
CA THR A 38 3.70 11.92 3.63
C THR A 38 3.63 13.28 4.32
N GLY A 39 4.80 13.80 4.70
CA GLY A 39 4.91 15.22 5.06
C GLY A 39 4.70 16.13 3.84
N GLU A 40 4.64 17.43 4.11
CA GLU A 40 4.68 18.45 3.05
C GLU A 40 6.07 18.51 2.40
N ASN A 41 6.10 18.71 1.08
CA ASN A 41 7.33 18.90 0.28
C ASN A 41 8.44 17.85 0.49
N LYS A 42 8.08 16.59 0.80
CA LYS A 42 9.07 15.51 0.90
C LYS A 42 9.66 15.26 -0.50
N THR A 43 10.96 15.47 -0.61
CA THR A 43 11.68 15.43 -1.89
C THR A 43 12.71 14.30 -1.87
N TYR A 44 12.82 13.58 -2.99
CA TYR A 44 13.85 12.58 -3.25
C TYR A 44 14.58 12.93 -4.53
N THR A 45 15.90 12.80 -4.55
CA THR A 45 16.75 13.16 -5.70
C THR A 45 17.80 12.10 -5.95
N GLU A 46 17.96 11.70 -7.21
CA GLU A 46 18.90 10.66 -7.64
C GLU A 46 18.73 9.31 -6.90
N GLU A 47 17.49 9.00 -6.48
CA GLU A 47 17.17 7.77 -5.76
C GLU A 47 16.38 6.78 -6.61
N LYS A 48 16.55 5.48 -6.30
CA LYS A 48 15.74 4.43 -6.91
C LYS A 48 14.33 4.40 -6.34
N THR A 49 13.33 4.14 -7.18
CA THR A 49 11.93 3.98 -6.77
C THR A 49 11.77 2.97 -5.63
N GLY A 50 12.48 1.82 -5.67
CA GLY A 50 12.51 0.87 -4.56
C GLY A 50 13.02 1.47 -3.25
N ALA A 51 14.13 2.23 -3.29
CA ALA A 51 14.66 2.90 -2.10
C ALA A 51 13.66 3.90 -1.51
N ILE A 52 13.01 4.68 -2.37
CA ILE A 52 11.98 5.66 -1.99
C ILE A 52 10.81 4.97 -1.29
N VAL A 53 10.25 3.89 -1.87
CA VAL A 53 9.15 3.14 -1.24
C VAL A 53 9.54 2.61 0.13
N LYS A 54 10.76 2.07 0.27
CA LYS A 54 11.26 1.56 1.55
C LYS A 54 11.36 2.66 2.61
N ASP A 55 11.86 3.84 2.23
CA ASP A 55 11.94 5.01 3.12
C ASP A 55 10.54 5.46 3.55
N LEU A 56 9.61 5.60 2.60
CA LEU A 56 8.24 6.01 2.87
C LEU A 56 7.53 5.06 3.85
N LEU A 57 7.67 3.75 3.67
CA LEU A 57 7.09 2.74 4.58
C LEU A 57 7.73 2.79 5.96
N ALA A 58 9.06 2.92 6.04
CA ALA A 58 9.77 3.01 7.31
C ALA A 58 9.39 4.27 8.09
N MET A 59 9.30 5.41 7.39
CA MET A 59 9.07 6.72 7.99
C MET A 59 7.61 6.94 8.41
N TYR A 60 6.65 6.57 7.57
CA TYR A 60 5.25 6.94 7.77
C TYR A 60 4.36 5.78 8.22
N ALA A 61 4.73 4.53 7.92
CA ALA A 61 3.94 3.35 8.28
C ALA A 61 4.55 2.52 9.43
N GLY A 62 5.67 2.95 10.04
CA GLY A 62 6.09 2.54 11.38
C GLY A 62 6.17 1.02 11.65
N GLY A 63 6.62 0.22 10.68
CA GLY A 63 6.78 -1.23 10.85
C GLY A 63 5.50 -2.06 10.69
N GLN A 64 4.41 -1.47 10.20
CA GLN A 64 3.16 -2.19 9.89
C GLN A 64 3.32 -3.16 8.72
N PHE A 65 4.35 -2.98 7.90
CA PHE A 65 4.63 -3.81 6.74
C PHE A 65 5.94 -4.59 6.93
N ASP A 66 5.92 -5.86 6.55
CA ASP A 66 7.12 -6.67 6.48
C ASP A 66 7.90 -6.37 5.19
N LEU A 67 9.07 -5.77 5.35
CA LEU A 67 9.95 -5.39 4.25
C LEU A 67 11.08 -6.41 4.01
N THR A 68 11.02 -7.60 4.61
CA THR A 68 12.10 -8.61 4.53
C THR A 68 12.41 -9.03 3.09
N HIS A 69 11.38 -9.12 2.25
CA HIS A 69 11.52 -9.47 0.84
C HIS A 69 11.56 -8.25 -0.09
N PHE A 70 11.66 -7.05 0.48
CA PHE A 70 11.66 -5.80 -0.28
C PHE A 70 13.10 -5.37 -0.59
N SER A 71 13.41 -5.24 -1.88
CA SER A 71 14.71 -4.76 -2.37
C SER A 71 14.68 -3.26 -2.61
N SER A 72 15.55 -2.51 -1.92
CA SER A 72 15.72 -1.06 -2.15
C SER A 72 16.47 -0.75 -3.44
N THR A 73 17.04 -1.77 -4.10
CA THR A 73 17.78 -1.61 -5.34
C THR A 73 16.92 -1.85 -6.59
N ASP A 74 15.65 -2.21 -6.40
CA ASP A 74 14.72 -2.47 -7.49
C ASP A 74 14.18 -1.16 -8.09
N GLY A 75 13.68 -1.27 -9.33
CA GLY A 75 13.16 -0.15 -10.10
C GLY A 75 14.24 0.78 -10.68
N VAL A 76 13.81 1.98 -11.06
CA VAL A 76 14.64 2.96 -11.80
C VAL A 76 15.09 4.10 -10.90
N THR A 77 16.22 4.72 -11.24
CA THR A 77 16.67 5.95 -10.58
C THR A 77 15.87 7.13 -11.12
N LEU A 78 15.24 7.88 -10.21
CA LEU A 78 14.57 9.14 -10.52
C LEU A 78 15.52 10.31 -10.29
N GLN A 79 15.54 11.27 -11.22
CA GLN A 79 16.31 12.50 -11.01
C GLN A 79 15.76 13.32 -9.84
N SER A 80 14.43 13.50 -9.79
CA SER A 80 13.75 14.18 -8.70
C SER A 80 12.28 13.78 -8.65
N ILE A 81 11.73 13.65 -7.45
CA ILE A 81 10.29 13.53 -7.20
C ILE A 81 9.93 14.22 -5.88
N VAL A 82 8.76 14.86 -5.86
CA VAL A 82 8.22 15.53 -4.67
C VAL A 82 6.84 14.95 -4.36
N PHE A 83 6.62 14.66 -3.08
CA PHE A 83 5.33 14.30 -2.50
C PHE A 83 4.89 15.39 -1.53
N ASN A 84 3.63 15.79 -1.61
CA ASN A 84 3.10 16.88 -0.79
C ASN A 84 1.81 16.49 -0.08
N ALA A 85 1.93 16.02 1.17
CA ALA A 85 0.80 15.57 1.99
C ALA A 85 -0.10 14.54 1.27
N GLU A 86 0.51 13.62 0.54
CA GLU A 86 -0.18 12.59 -0.25
C GLU A 86 -0.28 11.28 0.54
N THR A 87 -1.29 10.46 0.23
CA THR A 87 -1.37 9.10 0.80
C THR A 87 -0.23 8.24 0.26
N LEU A 88 0.27 7.29 1.05
CA LEU A 88 1.32 6.37 0.58
C LEU A 88 0.87 5.59 -0.65
N ASN A 89 -0.42 5.24 -0.76
CA ASN A 89 -0.95 4.61 -1.97
C ASN A 89 -0.79 5.49 -3.21
N THR A 90 -1.07 6.79 -3.08
CA THR A 90 -0.90 7.76 -4.18
C THR A 90 0.57 7.90 -4.56
N CYS A 91 1.47 8.00 -3.58
CA CYS A 91 2.90 8.04 -3.82
C CYS A 91 3.38 6.81 -4.59
N PHE A 92 2.94 5.61 -4.21
CA PHE A 92 3.39 4.37 -4.86
C PHE A 92 2.84 4.22 -6.27
N LYS A 93 1.58 4.60 -6.51
CA LYS A 93 1.02 4.66 -7.88
C LYS A 93 1.86 5.55 -8.79
N ARG A 94 2.22 6.75 -8.31
CA ARG A 94 3.11 7.66 -9.04
C ARG A 94 4.47 7.04 -9.31
N LEU A 95 5.07 6.32 -8.36
CA LEU A 95 6.34 5.63 -8.56
C LEU A 95 6.23 4.51 -9.61
N THR A 96 5.17 3.71 -9.55
CA THR A 96 4.88 2.65 -10.53
C THR A 96 4.64 3.19 -11.93
N GLU A 97 4.14 4.42 -12.09
CA GLU A 97 4.02 5.07 -13.41
C GLU A 97 5.40 5.33 -14.07
N PHE A 98 6.47 5.47 -13.29
CA PHE A 98 7.81 5.69 -13.83
C PHE A 98 8.52 4.40 -14.25
N ASP A 99 8.35 3.30 -13.52
CA ASP A 99 9.13 2.07 -13.73
C ASP A 99 8.30 0.83 -14.09
N GLY A 100 6.97 0.91 -14.01
CA GLY A 100 6.08 -0.23 -14.21
C GLY A 100 6.18 -1.30 -13.11
N PHE A 101 6.86 -1.01 -12.01
CA PHE A 101 7.08 -1.96 -10.93
C PHE A 101 5.86 -2.05 -10.02
N ASN A 102 5.30 -3.25 -9.91
CA ASN A 102 4.12 -3.51 -9.09
C ASN A 102 4.53 -4.03 -7.71
N TYR A 103 4.01 -3.38 -6.66
CA TYR A 103 4.21 -3.80 -5.29
C TYR A 103 3.01 -4.61 -4.80
N TYR A 104 3.27 -5.71 -4.11
CA TYR A 104 2.24 -6.62 -3.61
C TYR A 104 2.32 -6.74 -2.09
N VAL A 105 1.16 -6.73 -1.43
CA VAL A 105 1.04 -7.04 -0.01
C VAL A 105 0.56 -8.48 0.11
N GLY A 106 1.31 -9.30 0.84
CA GLY A 106 1.02 -10.71 1.05
C GLY A 106 1.19 -11.12 2.51
N ARG A 107 0.61 -12.26 2.87
CA ARG A 107 0.70 -12.82 4.22
C ARG A 107 2.12 -13.33 4.49
N LYS A 108 2.65 -13.03 5.67
CA LYS A 108 3.83 -13.74 6.19
C LYS A 108 3.41 -15.20 6.43
N ARG A 109 3.93 -16.14 5.63
CA ARG A 109 3.61 -17.57 5.80
C ARG A 109 3.95 -17.97 7.24
N ARG A 110 2.95 -18.43 8.00
CA ARG A 110 3.21 -19.12 9.27
C ARG A 110 3.99 -20.38 8.91
N GLN A 111 5.26 -20.43 9.32
CA GLN A 111 6.03 -21.68 9.37
C GLN A 111 5.54 -22.53 10.54
#